data_AF-A0A4Y2FU06-F1
#
_entry.id   AF-A0A4Y2FU06-F1
#
_cell.length_a   1.000
_cell.length_b   1.000
_cell.length_c   1.000
_cell.angle_alpha   90.00
_cell.angle_beta   90.00
_cell.angle_gamma   90.00
#
_symmetry.space_group_name_H-M   'P 1'
#
loop_
_entity.id
_entity.type
_entity.pdbx_description
1 polymer ?
#
loop_
_entity_poly.entity_id
_entity_poly.type
_entity_poly.pdbx_seq_one_letter_code
_entity_poly.pdbx_strand_id
1 'polypeptide(L)'
;MSRSGWDLRLHRRRWSHCPFYRTELKTRRQKPGESLLVLATDVERLMSLAYTECPQDIRDSLADPYFVDAIRDEDTQHATRLMDAKDLKSALAYSMKYEAAKSLKTSRNVRSIEIEDVPG
;
A
#
# COMPACT_ATOMS: atom_id res chain seq x y z
N MET A 1 -5.27 -44.34 -15.12
CA MET A 1 -6.60 -43.85 -14.69
C MET A 1 -6.85 -44.39 -13.29
N SER A 2 -7.26 -43.65 -12.26
CA SER A 2 -8.40 -42.73 -12.20
C SER A 2 -8.16 -41.63 -11.17
N ARG A 3 -8.62 -40.42 -11.47
CA ARG A 3 -8.53 -39.22 -10.63
C ARG A 3 -9.67 -39.26 -9.61
N SER A 4 -9.37 -39.44 -8.32
CA SER A 4 -10.36 -39.30 -7.25
C SER A 4 -10.50 -37.81 -6.92
N GLY A 5 -11.68 -37.27 -7.20
CA GLY A 5 -12.05 -35.88 -7.01
C GLY A 5 -11.86 -35.43 -5.56
N TRP A 6 -10.96 -34.48 -5.38
CA TRP A 6 -10.83 -33.75 -4.13
C TRP A 6 -12.10 -32.92 -3.91
N ASP A 7 -12.73 -33.20 -2.77
CA ASP A 7 -13.98 -32.68 -2.27
C ASP A 7 -14.03 -31.14 -2.27
N LEU A 8 -14.77 -30.57 -3.23
CA LEU A 8 -14.96 -29.13 -3.44
C LEU A 8 -15.85 -28.48 -2.38
N ARG A 9 -16.25 -29.18 -1.31
CA ARG A 9 -17.08 -28.61 -0.22
C ARG A 9 -16.35 -28.31 1.10
N LEU A 10 -15.06 -28.62 1.21
CA LEU A 10 -14.26 -28.33 2.42
C LEU A 10 -13.22 -27.22 2.27
N HIS A 11 -13.08 -26.63 1.07
CA HIS A 11 -12.09 -25.60 0.80
C HIS A 11 -12.44 -24.19 1.30
N ARG A 12 -13.59 -23.99 1.94
CA ARG A 12 -14.04 -22.65 2.35
C ARG A 12 -14.14 -22.41 3.86
N ARG A 13 -13.76 -23.40 4.70
CA ARG A 13 -13.78 -23.27 6.17
C ARG A 13 -12.48 -23.69 6.87
N ARG A 14 -11.39 -23.83 6.12
CA ARG A 14 -10.03 -24.12 6.63
C ARG A 14 -8.97 -23.14 6.13
N TRP A 15 -9.40 -22.02 5.54
CA TRP A 15 -8.53 -20.95 5.05
C TRP A 15 -8.67 -19.65 5.87
N SER A 16 -9.64 -19.57 6.78
CA SER A 16 -9.92 -18.37 7.59
C SER A 16 -8.87 -18.10 8.69
N HIS A 17 -7.93 -19.02 8.93
CA HIS A 17 -6.86 -18.90 9.93
C HIS A 17 -5.49 -19.28 9.35
N CYS A 18 -5.26 -19.04 8.05
CA CYS A 18 -3.94 -19.31 7.46
C CYS A 18 -2.93 -18.23 7.90
N PRO A 19 -1.85 -18.58 8.63
CA PRO A 19 -0.78 -17.64 8.97
C PRO A 19 -0.13 -17.00 7.74
N PHE A 20 -0.28 -17.65 6.58
CA PHE A 20 0.25 -17.23 5.29
C PHE A 20 -0.11 -15.79 4.92
N TYR A 21 -1.39 -15.41 4.89
CA TYR A 21 -1.79 -14.05 4.47
C TYR A 21 -1.34 -12.97 5.46
N ARG A 22 -1.27 -13.29 6.76
CA ARG A 22 -0.70 -12.39 7.77
C ARG A 22 0.81 -12.18 7.52
N THR A 23 1.51 -13.23 7.12
CA THR A 23 2.92 -13.13 6.75
C THR A 23 3.12 -12.35 5.45
N GLU A 24 2.36 -12.64 4.39
CA GLU A 24 2.43 -11.90 3.12
C GLU A 24 2.17 -10.39 3.32
N LEU A 25 1.19 -10.06 4.16
CA LEU A 25 0.90 -8.68 4.51
C LEU A 25 2.07 -8.01 5.24
N LYS A 26 2.68 -8.68 6.22
CA LYS A 26 3.84 -8.15 6.96
C LYS A 26 5.07 -7.92 6.08
N THR A 27 5.27 -8.78 5.09
CA THR A 27 6.43 -8.71 4.18
C THR A 27 6.15 -7.92 2.91
N ARG A 28 4.92 -7.41 2.74
CA ARG A 28 4.55 -6.63 1.57
C ARG A 28 5.38 -5.35 1.49
N ARG A 29 5.97 -5.14 0.31
CA ARG A 29 6.74 -3.93 -0.04
C ARG A 29 6.40 -3.50 -1.46
N GLN A 30 6.26 -2.20 -1.71
CA GLN A 30 5.95 -1.61 -3.00
C GLN A 30 7.04 -1.96 -4.02
N LYS A 31 6.63 -2.45 -5.20
CA LYS A 31 7.56 -2.80 -6.27
C LYS A 31 7.99 -1.55 -7.05
N PRO A 32 9.16 -1.56 -7.73
CA PRO A 32 9.51 -0.51 -8.67
C PRO A 32 8.41 -0.32 -9.74
N GLY A 33 7.92 0.91 -9.91
CA GLY A 33 6.87 1.24 -10.88
C GLY A 33 5.44 0.88 -10.45
N GLU A 34 5.24 0.26 -9.29
CA GLU A 34 3.91 0.02 -8.73
C GLU A 34 3.34 1.32 -8.14
N SER A 35 2.11 1.67 -8.52
CA SER A 35 1.44 2.85 -7.96
C SER A 35 0.94 2.60 -6.54
N LEU A 36 0.82 3.67 -5.75
CA LEU A 36 0.25 3.60 -4.40
C LEU A 36 -1.17 3.00 -4.37
N LEU A 37 -1.97 3.25 -5.42
CA LEU A 37 -3.32 2.68 -5.53
C LEU A 37 -3.29 1.15 -5.68
N VAL A 38 -2.39 0.63 -6.51
CA VAL A 38 -2.23 -0.82 -6.71
C VAL A 38 -1.72 -1.47 -5.40
N LEU A 39 -0.76 -0.82 -4.73
CA LEU A 39 -0.28 -1.26 -3.42
C LEU A 39 -1.43 -1.33 -2.39
N ALA A 40 -2.22 -0.26 -2.25
CA ALA A 40 -3.33 -0.19 -1.31
C ALA A 40 -4.41 -1.25 -1.60
N THR A 41 -4.73 -1.46 -2.88
CA THR A 41 -5.68 -2.49 -3.30
C THR A 41 -5.21 -3.89 -2.87
N ASP A 42 -3.92 -4.18 -3.01
CA ASP A 42 -3.36 -5.46 -2.59
C ASP A 42 -3.30 -5.61 -1.06
N VAL A 43 -3.00 -4.52 -0.33
CA VAL A 43 -3.08 -4.48 1.14
C VAL A 43 -4.51 -4.74 1.63
N GLU A 44 -5.51 -4.10 1.04
CA GLU A 44 -6.94 -4.30 1.36
C GLU A 44 -7.38 -5.75 1.07
N ARG A 45 -6.92 -6.31 -0.06
CA ARG A 45 -7.15 -7.72 -0.40
C ARG A 45 -6.53 -8.64 0.65
N LEU A 46 -5.26 -8.43 1.01
CA LEU A 46 -4.57 -9.23 2.03
C LEU A 46 -5.22 -9.08 3.41
N MET A 47 -5.69 -7.88 3.77
CA MET A 47 -6.48 -7.63 4.99
C MET A 47 -7.75 -8.47 5.05
N SER A 48 -8.50 -8.48 3.95
CA SER A 48 -9.73 -9.26 3.84
C SER A 48 -9.48 -10.76 3.97
N LEU A 49 -8.32 -11.25 3.52
CA LEU A 49 -7.93 -12.65 3.63
C LEU A 49 -7.35 -13.00 5.01
N ALA A 50 -6.56 -12.10 5.60
CA ALA A 50 -5.86 -12.32 6.88
C ALA A 50 -6.75 -12.12 8.12
N TYR A 51 -7.80 -11.30 7.98
CA TYR A 51 -8.70 -10.89 9.06
C TYR A 51 -10.17 -10.96 8.62
N THR A 52 -10.55 -12.01 7.88
CA THR A 52 -11.90 -12.16 7.29
C THR A 52 -13.05 -12.11 8.31
N GLU A 53 -12.80 -12.43 9.58
CA GLU A 53 -13.80 -12.43 10.65
C GLU A 53 -13.93 -11.05 11.34
N CYS A 54 -13.00 -10.11 11.05
CA CYS A 54 -13.02 -8.78 11.63
C CYS A 54 -13.97 -7.85 10.84
N PRO A 55 -14.73 -6.97 11.54
CA PRO A 55 -15.50 -5.90 10.89
C PRO A 55 -14.65 -5.06 9.93
N GLN A 56 -15.29 -4.47 8.91
CA GLN A 56 -14.59 -3.73 7.86
C GLN A 56 -13.84 -2.52 8.42
N ASP A 57 -14.44 -1.75 9.32
CA ASP A 57 -13.84 -0.59 9.99
C ASP A 57 -12.59 -0.96 10.81
N ILE A 58 -12.62 -2.14 11.44
CA ILE A 58 -11.46 -2.69 12.13
C ILE A 58 -10.37 -3.08 11.13
N ARG A 59 -10.72 -3.70 10.00
CA ARG A 59 -9.74 -4.02 8.94
C ARG A 59 -9.13 -2.76 8.33
N ASP A 60 -9.94 -1.74 8.06
CA ASP A 60 -9.51 -0.49 7.42
C ASP A 60 -8.56 0.33 8.31
N SER A 61 -8.80 0.34 9.62
CA SER A 61 -7.91 0.98 10.59
C SER A 61 -6.63 0.17 10.80
N LEU A 62 -6.71 -1.17 10.82
CA LEU A 62 -5.51 -2.02 10.89
C LEU A 62 -4.66 -1.95 9.62
N ALA A 63 -5.25 -1.65 8.46
CA ALA A 63 -4.58 -1.63 7.17
C ALA A 63 -3.61 -0.44 6.98
N ASP A 64 -3.89 0.70 7.62
CA ASP A 64 -3.05 1.91 7.56
C ASP A 64 -1.56 1.61 7.86
N PRO A 65 -1.20 1.09 9.05
CA PRO A 65 0.21 0.85 9.36
C PRO A 65 0.89 -0.13 8.39
N TYR A 66 0.17 -1.13 7.87
CA TYR A 66 0.74 -2.05 6.87
C TYR A 66 0.96 -1.40 5.50
N PHE A 67 0.04 -0.54 5.06
CA PHE A 67 0.19 0.21 3.83
C PHE A 67 1.39 1.15 3.94
N VAL A 68 1.46 1.92 5.02
CA VAL A 68 2.54 2.87 5.25
C VAL A 68 3.88 2.14 5.34
N ASP A 69 3.98 1.02 6.06
CA ASP A 69 5.22 0.25 6.11
C ASP A 69 5.63 -0.36 4.76
N ALA A 70 4.67 -0.58 3.87
CA ALA A 70 4.93 -1.15 2.55
C ALA A 70 5.40 -0.13 1.51
N ILE A 71 5.23 1.18 1.71
CA ILE A 71 5.69 2.23 0.78
C ILE A 71 7.22 2.19 0.64
N ARG A 72 7.72 2.27 -0.60
CA ARG A 72 9.16 2.20 -0.90
C ARG A 72 9.87 3.56 -0.83
N ASP A 73 9.19 4.65 -1.19
CA ASP A 73 9.76 6.00 -1.09
C ASP A 73 9.76 6.45 0.38
N GLU A 74 10.93 6.48 1.00
CA GLU A 74 11.08 6.78 2.44
C GLU A 74 10.50 8.14 2.83
N ASP A 75 10.65 9.17 1.99
CA ASP A 75 10.08 10.49 2.25
C ASP A 75 8.54 10.45 2.30
N THR A 76 7.91 9.79 1.32
CA THR A 76 6.46 9.59 1.29
C THR A 76 6.00 8.76 2.46
N GLN A 77 6.78 7.74 2.83
CA GLN A 77 6.53 6.89 3.99
C GLN A 77 6.50 7.70 5.29
N HIS A 78 7.54 8.49 5.56
CA HIS A 78 7.64 9.33 6.74
C HIS A 78 6.59 10.43 6.76
N ALA A 79 6.35 11.09 5.62
CA ALA A 79 5.30 12.11 5.51
C ALA A 79 3.91 11.53 5.80
N THR A 80 3.63 10.30 5.36
CA THR A 80 2.34 9.65 5.65
C THR A 80 2.21 9.25 7.12
N ARG A 81 3.28 8.73 7.75
CA ARG A 81 3.28 8.40 9.20
C ARG A 81 2.99 9.60 10.10
N LEU A 82 3.37 10.81 9.68
CA LEU A 82 3.11 12.03 10.43
C LEU A 82 1.65 12.50 10.39
N MET A 83 0.83 11.94 9.50
CA MET A 83 -0.51 12.47 9.21
C MET A 83 -1.66 11.87 10.04
N ASP A 84 -1.38 11.08 11.08
CA ASP A 84 -2.39 10.43 11.95
C ASP A 84 -3.60 9.90 11.16
N ALA A 85 -3.31 9.14 10.10
CA ALA A 85 -4.34 8.55 9.26
C ALA A 85 -5.20 7.59 10.08
N LYS A 86 -6.52 7.67 9.93
CA LYS A 86 -7.47 6.86 10.70
C LYS A 86 -7.78 5.52 10.03
N ASP A 87 -7.55 5.46 8.72
CA ASP A 87 -7.86 4.33 7.86
C ASP A 87 -6.97 4.35 6.61
N LEU A 88 -6.92 3.20 5.93
CA LEU A 88 -6.18 3.01 4.68
C LEU A 88 -6.49 4.06 3.62
N LYS A 89 -7.75 4.48 3.52
CA LYS A 89 -8.20 5.45 2.51
C LYS A 89 -7.57 6.81 2.76
N SER A 90 -7.55 7.25 4.02
CA SER A 90 -6.92 8.50 4.44
C SER A 90 -5.42 8.45 4.19
N ALA A 91 -4.76 7.34 4.55
CA ALA A 91 -3.35 7.10 4.31
C ALA A 91 -3.00 7.23 2.82
N LEU A 92 -3.71 6.49 1.96
CA LEU A 92 -3.54 6.52 0.51
C LEU A 92 -3.72 7.93 -0.05
N ALA A 93 -4.78 8.62 0.37
CA ALA A 93 -5.06 9.98 -0.11
C ALA A 93 -3.94 10.96 0.28
N TYR A 94 -3.40 10.85 1.49
CA TYR A 94 -2.28 11.69 1.92
C TYR A 94 -0.99 11.36 1.17
N SER A 95 -0.64 10.08 1.04
CA SER A 95 0.55 9.65 0.30
C SER A 95 0.51 10.13 -1.15
N MET A 96 -0.63 9.99 -1.84
CA MET A 96 -0.78 10.46 -3.23
C MET A 96 -0.66 11.98 -3.35
N LYS A 97 -1.24 12.74 -2.41
CA LYS A 97 -1.09 14.21 -2.37
C LYS A 97 0.37 14.62 -2.18
N TYR A 98 1.10 13.90 -1.32
CA TYR A 98 2.51 14.16 -1.07
C TYR A 98 3.37 13.85 -2.30
N GLU A 99 3.19 12.70 -2.95
CA GLU A 99 3.90 12.35 -4.19
C GLU A 99 3.69 13.41 -5.28
N ALA A 100 2.44 13.86 -5.47
CA ALA A 100 2.11 14.92 -6.42
C ALA A 100 2.82 16.24 -6.06
N ALA A 101 2.78 16.65 -4.80
CA ALA A 101 3.44 17.88 -4.33
C ALA A 101 4.97 17.80 -4.46
N LYS A 102 5.57 16.64 -4.17
CA LYS A 102 7.02 16.37 -4.30
C LYS A 102 7.45 16.48 -5.76
N SER A 103 6.71 15.86 -6.70
CA SER A 103 6.98 15.96 -8.14
C SER A 103 6.98 17.41 -8.65
N LEU A 104 6.02 18.24 -8.20
CA LEU A 104 5.96 19.66 -8.56
C LEU A 104 7.14 20.46 -8.02
N LYS A 105 7.61 20.18 -6.80
CA LYS A 105 8.78 20.85 -6.20
C LYS A 105 10.05 20.54 -7.00
N THR A 106 10.25 19.27 -7.36
CA THR A 106 11.39 18.87 -8.19
C THR A 106 11.32 19.51 -9.58
N SER A 107 10.15 19.50 -10.24
CA SER A 107 9.97 20.16 -11.54
C SER A 107 10.25 21.67 -11.50
N ARG A 108 9.83 22.36 -10.43
CA ARG A 108 10.14 23.79 -10.26
C ARG A 108 11.62 24.05 -10.05
N ASN A 109 12.30 23.26 -9.23
CA ASN A 109 13.74 23.41 -8.99
C ASN A 109 14.55 23.19 -10.28
N VAL A 110 14.18 22.17 -11.08
CA VAL A 110 14.82 21.91 -12.37
C VAL A 110 14.66 23.08 -13.35
N ARG A 111 13.46 23.67 -13.45
CA ARG A 111 13.23 24.82 -14.36
C ARG A 111 13.88 26.13 -13.91
N SER A 112 14.25 26.25 -12.63
CA SER A 112 14.90 27.46 -12.10
C SER A 112 16.41 27.49 -12.33
N ILE A 113 17.02 26.43 -12.86
CA ILE A 113 18.48 26.33 -13.05
C ILE A 113 18.98 26.91 -14.40
N GLU A 114 18.09 27.36 -15.30
CA GLU A 114 18.45 27.73 -16.70
C GLU A 114 18.51 29.24 -17.02
N ILE A 115 18.71 30.12 -16.04
CA ILE A 115 18.94 31.55 -16.33
C ILE A 115 20.06 32.11 -15.45
N GLU A 116 21.31 31.73 -15.75
CA GLU A 116 22.43 32.66 -15.65
C GLU A 116 22.93 32.91 -17.07
N ASP A 117 22.39 33.98 -17.65
CA ASP A 117 22.87 34.59 -18.88
C ASP A 117 24.28 35.14 -18.60
N VAL A 118 25.30 34.43 -19.06
CA VAL A 118 26.64 35.00 -19.29
C VAL A 118 26.67 35.51 -20.73
N PRO A 119 26.64 36.83 -20.92
CA PRO A 119 27.44 37.41 -21.98
C PRO A 119 28.04 38.78 -21.63
N GLY A 120 29.37 38.90 -21.81
CA GLY A 120 30.05 40.17 -22.15
C GLY A 120 30.73 40.92 -21.04
#